data_AF-A0A8H5L588-F1
#
_entry.id   AF-A0A8H5L588-F1
#
_cell.length_a   1.000
_cell.length_b   1.000
_cell.length_c   1.000
_cell.angle_alpha   90.00
_cell.angle_beta   90.00
_cell.angle_gamma   90.00
#
_symmetry.space_group_name_H-M   'P 1'
#
loop_
_entity.id
_entity.type
_entity.pdbx_description
1 polymer ?
#
loop_
_entity_poly.entity_id
_entity_poly.type
_entity_poly.pdbx_seq_one_letter_code
_entity_poly.pdbx_strand_id
1 'polypeptide(L)'
;MERHAATVRRMLGDRTIAQFALLSLPDRRAILRENLVQLGPVLIDEADELDSLNPDIADGVLLRQQLFMGEDEIGKQLVQEAYDVYYGENHFHVPLYWLCEFKIDTLSDYETKIHVAPLVKDSITVIVSPYDPNLDVHEDGDESDSGVKDPESVHYRHGTSKAARWTQRHLQDVFLFTNAQHIILVLRGRGVTDGSDLATHQMIKDISYVVKLLIAKFGNKLAIRKEISRGYGHSDSLPCRDIRSYWDPPLETARQNVRQGTATFEQVVQVEIEEWTRVFPQNWGQWMEREMLI
;
A
#
# COMPACT_ATOMS: atom_id res chain seq x y z
N MET A 1 20.69 14.98 -21.74
CA MET A 1 20.24 16.32 -21.31
C MET A 1 19.36 17.01 -22.36
N GLU A 2 19.81 17.31 -23.59
CA GLU A 2 18.99 18.03 -24.59
C GLU A 2 17.67 17.33 -24.94
N ARG A 3 17.66 16.00 -25.06
CA ARG A 3 16.45 15.20 -25.29
C ARG A 3 15.43 15.37 -24.16
N HIS A 4 15.86 15.33 -22.91
CA HIS A 4 14.97 15.49 -21.74
C HIS A 4 14.43 16.93 -21.65
N ALA A 5 15.24 17.95 -21.95
CA ALA A 5 14.77 19.33 -21.98
C ALA A 5 13.69 19.56 -23.05
N ALA A 6 13.83 18.95 -24.23
CA ALA A 6 12.79 18.97 -25.26
C ALA A 6 11.52 18.23 -24.83
N THR A 7 11.66 17.05 -24.18
CA THR A 7 10.53 16.29 -23.62
C THR A 7 9.77 17.11 -22.57
N VAL A 8 10.47 17.71 -21.60
CA VAL A 8 9.88 18.56 -20.55
C VAL A 8 9.14 19.73 -21.17
N ARG A 9 9.77 20.44 -22.12
CA ARG A 9 9.13 21.56 -22.81
C ARG A 9 7.83 21.15 -23.52
N ARG A 10 7.83 19.99 -24.20
CA ARG A 10 6.64 19.43 -24.83
C ARG A 10 5.54 19.15 -23.80
N MET A 11 5.87 18.52 -22.67
CA MET A 11 4.91 18.22 -21.59
C MET A 11 4.33 19.48 -20.96
N LEU A 12 5.10 20.57 -20.89
CA LEU A 12 4.63 21.88 -20.41
C LEU A 12 3.87 22.70 -21.46
N GLY A 13 3.49 22.08 -22.60
CA GLY A 13 2.77 22.72 -23.70
C GLY A 13 3.63 23.74 -24.45
N ASP A 14 4.85 23.34 -24.81
CA ASP A 14 5.89 24.11 -25.51
C ASP A 14 6.44 25.34 -24.76
N ARG A 15 6.16 25.43 -23.46
CA ARG A 15 6.61 26.51 -22.56
C ARG A 15 7.93 26.19 -21.88
N THR A 16 8.70 27.24 -21.57
CA THR A 16 9.78 27.12 -20.59
C THR A 16 9.20 26.98 -19.18
N ILE A 17 10.02 26.52 -18.23
CA ILE A 17 9.65 26.42 -16.81
C ILE A 17 9.16 27.78 -16.27
N ALA A 18 9.87 28.86 -16.58
CA ALA A 18 9.48 30.21 -16.17
C ALA A 18 8.13 30.65 -16.77
N GLN A 19 7.86 30.30 -18.02
CA GLN A 19 6.56 30.59 -18.64
C GLN A 19 5.44 29.73 -18.05
N PHE A 20 5.72 28.47 -17.71
CA PHE A 20 4.79 27.58 -17.04
C PHE A 20 4.44 28.08 -15.64
N ALA A 21 5.42 28.58 -14.88
CA ALA A 21 5.22 29.16 -13.55
C ALA A 21 4.25 30.35 -13.54
N LEU A 22 4.17 31.11 -14.63
CA LEU A 22 3.26 32.27 -14.77
C LEU A 22 1.79 31.88 -15.00
N LEU A 23 1.50 30.62 -15.32
CA LEU A 23 0.13 30.14 -15.46
C LEU A 23 -0.61 30.15 -14.13
N SER A 24 -1.95 30.14 -14.16
CA SER A 24 -2.73 29.95 -12.94
C SER A 24 -2.51 28.54 -12.38
N LEU A 25 -2.67 28.36 -11.06
CA LEU A 25 -2.57 27.03 -10.44
C LEU A 25 -3.52 26.00 -11.10
N PRO A 26 -4.80 26.31 -11.40
CA PRO A 26 -5.67 25.39 -12.14
C PRO A 26 -5.11 24.96 -13.50
N ASP A 27 -4.54 25.89 -14.28
CA ASP A 27 -3.98 25.60 -15.60
C ASP A 27 -2.71 24.73 -15.49
N ARG A 28 -1.83 25.04 -14.52
CA ARG A 28 -0.66 24.20 -14.24
C ARG A 28 -1.07 22.79 -13.85
N ARG A 29 -2.06 22.64 -12.96
CA ARG A 29 -2.58 21.33 -12.56
C ARG A 29 -3.19 20.56 -13.72
N ALA A 30 -3.91 21.22 -14.62
CA ALA A 30 -4.47 20.57 -15.80
C ALA A 30 -3.37 19.96 -16.68
N ILE A 31 -2.31 20.74 -16.96
CA ILE A 31 -1.16 20.26 -17.74
C ILE A 31 -0.41 19.14 -17.00
N LEU A 32 -0.21 19.27 -15.69
CA LEU A 32 0.43 18.22 -14.88
C LEU A 32 -0.38 16.92 -14.93
N ARG A 33 -1.71 16.97 -14.83
CA ARG A 33 -2.56 15.78 -14.92
C ARG A 33 -2.42 15.05 -16.23
N GLU A 34 -2.40 15.78 -17.34
CA GLU A 34 -2.25 15.19 -18.68
C GLU A 34 -0.97 14.35 -18.83
N ASN A 35 0.05 14.62 -18.02
CA ASN A 35 1.36 13.95 -18.10
C ASN A 35 1.67 13.05 -16.89
N LEU A 36 0.91 13.16 -15.79
CA LEU A 36 1.19 12.47 -14.53
C LEU A 36 0.07 11.58 -14.03
N VAL A 37 -1.15 11.70 -14.58
CA VAL A 37 -2.32 10.95 -14.10
C VAL A 37 -2.82 10.04 -15.21
N GLN A 38 -3.01 8.78 -14.88
CA GLN A 38 -3.54 7.77 -15.78
C GLN A 38 -4.90 7.25 -15.30
N LEU A 39 -5.67 6.63 -16.19
CA LEU A 39 -6.99 6.08 -15.87
C LEU A 39 -6.92 4.78 -15.07
N GLY A 40 -5.91 3.95 -15.31
CA GLY A 40 -5.70 2.68 -14.60
C GLY A 40 -4.83 2.82 -13.36
N PRO A 41 -4.69 1.79 -12.52
CA PRO A 41 -3.75 1.82 -11.41
C PRO A 41 -2.30 1.97 -11.90
N VAL A 42 -1.53 2.82 -11.24
CA VAL A 42 -0.07 2.82 -11.33
C VAL A 42 0.43 1.57 -10.60
N LEU A 43 1.04 0.66 -11.36
CA LEU A 43 1.61 -0.58 -10.81
C LEU A 43 3.03 -0.30 -10.30
N ILE A 44 3.27 -0.60 -9.03
CA ILE A 44 4.61 -0.59 -8.43
C ILE A 44 5.13 -2.04 -8.47
N ASP A 45 6.25 -2.30 -9.13
CA ASP A 45 6.83 -3.63 -9.32
C ASP A 45 8.37 -3.55 -9.34
N GLU A 46 9.06 -4.70 -9.29
CA GLU A 46 10.52 -4.86 -9.33
C GLU A 46 11.20 -4.32 -10.61
N ALA A 47 10.43 -3.86 -11.58
CA ALA A 47 10.90 -3.46 -12.90
C ALA A 47 11.56 -2.06 -12.97
N ASP A 48 12.11 -1.56 -11.86
CA ASP A 48 13.29 -0.69 -11.95
C ASP A 48 14.54 -1.49 -12.41
N GLU A 49 14.48 -2.83 -12.49
CA GLU A 49 15.56 -3.67 -13.04
C GLU A 49 15.38 -4.12 -14.51
N LEU A 50 14.21 -3.93 -15.14
CA LEU A 50 13.91 -4.46 -16.50
C LEU A 50 13.46 -3.41 -17.54
N ASP A 51 13.79 -2.13 -17.34
CA ASP A 51 13.45 -1.02 -18.26
C ASP A 51 11.93 -0.85 -18.53
N SER A 52 11.05 -1.56 -17.83
CA SER A 52 9.60 -1.40 -17.98
C SER A 52 9.06 -0.40 -16.96
N LEU A 53 9.54 0.84 -17.03
CA LEU A 53 8.79 1.96 -16.49
C LEU A 53 7.38 1.92 -17.08
N ASN A 54 6.37 2.19 -16.26
CA ASN A 54 5.00 2.33 -16.72
C ASN A 54 4.99 3.29 -17.93
N PRO A 55 4.74 2.81 -19.17
CA PRO A 55 5.00 3.59 -20.37
C PRO A 55 4.12 4.83 -20.45
N ASP A 56 2.98 4.82 -19.75
CA ASP A 56 2.02 5.92 -19.72
C ASP A 56 2.52 7.12 -18.89
N ILE A 57 3.48 6.91 -17.97
CA ILE A 57 4.05 7.98 -17.10
C ILE A 57 5.58 8.05 -17.16
N ALA A 58 6.25 7.17 -17.91
CA ALA A 58 7.71 7.09 -17.95
C ALA A 58 8.39 8.45 -18.24
N ASP A 59 7.85 9.24 -19.17
CA ASP A 59 8.35 10.60 -19.46
C ASP A 59 7.94 11.62 -18.38
N GLY A 60 6.76 11.44 -17.76
CA GLY A 60 6.22 12.32 -16.72
C GLY A 60 7.07 12.37 -15.45
N VAL A 61 7.86 11.33 -15.18
CA VAL A 61 8.79 11.28 -14.05
C VAL A 61 9.73 12.50 -14.01
N LEU A 62 10.09 13.05 -15.18
CA LEU A 62 10.96 14.21 -15.30
C LEU A 62 10.35 15.46 -14.65
N LEU A 63 9.02 15.59 -14.64
CA LEU A 63 8.33 16.73 -14.01
C LEU A 63 8.38 16.69 -12.48
N ARG A 64 8.76 15.55 -11.89
CA ARG A 64 8.94 15.38 -10.44
C ARG A 64 10.40 15.54 -10.00
N GLN A 65 11.32 15.88 -10.91
CA GLN A 65 12.74 15.98 -10.57
C GLN A 65 13.25 17.42 -10.69
N GLN A 66 13.89 17.91 -9.63
CA GLN A 66 14.48 19.26 -9.61
C GLN A 66 15.53 19.44 -10.71
N LEU A 67 16.26 18.37 -11.06
CA LEU A 67 17.24 18.37 -12.15
C LEU A 67 16.65 18.89 -13.48
N PHE A 68 15.35 18.66 -13.72
CA PHE A 68 14.67 19.05 -14.95
C PHE A 68 13.74 20.25 -14.79
N MET A 69 13.26 20.50 -13.57
CA MET A 69 12.31 21.58 -13.26
C MET A 69 12.96 22.82 -12.64
N GLY A 70 14.25 22.76 -12.30
CA GLY A 70 15.00 23.82 -11.64
C GLY A 70 15.16 23.59 -10.14
N GLU A 71 16.34 23.94 -9.63
CA GLU A 71 16.68 23.88 -8.18
C GLU A 71 16.36 25.20 -7.45
N ASP A 72 15.87 26.21 -8.16
CA ASP A 72 15.40 27.46 -7.55
C ASP A 72 14.04 27.25 -6.85
N GLU A 73 13.63 28.24 -6.06
CA GLU A 73 12.37 28.14 -5.30
C GLU A 73 11.14 27.93 -6.21
N ILE A 74 11.19 28.46 -7.44
CA ILE A 74 10.14 28.25 -8.43
C ILE A 74 10.12 26.79 -8.88
N GLY A 75 11.27 26.24 -9.28
CA GLY A 75 11.39 24.84 -9.71
C GLY A 75 10.98 23.86 -8.62
N LYS A 76 11.44 24.08 -7.37
CA LYS A 76 11.02 23.29 -6.20
C LYS A 76 9.51 23.34 -5.97
N GLN A 77 8.90 24.53 -6.07
CA GLN A 77 7.45 24.67 -5.95
C GLN A 77 6.73 23.85 -7.04
N LEU A 78 7.18 23.94 -8.29
CA LEU A 78 6.55 23.21 -9.40
C LEU A 78 6.71 21.70 -9.28
N VAL A 79 7.86 21.24 -8.78
CA VAL A 79 8.08 19.82 -8.46
C VAL A 79 7.11 19.38 -7.37
N GLN A 80 6.95 20.16 -6.29
CA GLN A 80 5.98 19.85 -5.24
C GLN A 80 4.54 19.77 -5.79
N GLU A 81 4.15 20.68 -6.69
CA GLU A 81 2.86 20.64 -7.38
C GLU A 81 2.70 19.35 -8.23
N ALA A 82 3.78 18.90 -8.88
CA ALA A 82 3.80 17.64 -9.62
C ALA A 82 3.64 16.41 -8.71
N TYR A 83 4.31 16.39 -7.54
CA TYR A 83 4.11 15.36 -6.51
C TYR A 83 2.66 15.31 -6.02
N ASP A 84 2.08 16.47 -5.72
CA ASP A 84 0.70 16.60 -5.26
C ASP A 84 -0.33 16.12 -6.30
N VAL A 85 -0.04 16.28 -7.59
CA VAL A 85 -0.87 15.75 -8.67
C VAL A 85 -0.66 14.25 -8.83
N TYR A 86 0.59 13.80 -8.97
CA TYR A 86 0.91 12.40 -9.21
C TYR A 86 0.41 11.49 -8.08
N TYR A 87 0.79 11.76 -6.83
CA TYR A 87 0.36 10.92 -5.70
C TYR A 87 -1.09 11.19 -5.29
N GLY A 88 -1.54 12.44 -5.42
CA GLY A 88 -2.89 12.82 -4.99
C GLY A 88 -4.00 12.30 -5.88
N GLU A 89 -3.76 12.18 -7.18
CA GLU A 89 -4.82 11.91 -8.16
C GLU A 89 -4.72 10.54 -8.85
N ASN A 90 -3.63 9.79 -8.66
CA ASN A 90 -3.55 8.40 -9.14
C ASN A 90 -4.04 7.40 -8.11
N HIS A 91 -4.47 6.24 -8.63
CA HIS A 91 -4.60 5.01 -7.87
C HIS A 91 -3.31 4.20 -7.94
N PHE A 92 -2.81 3.70 -6.81
CA PHE A 92 -1.58 2.89 -6.76
C PHE A 92 -1.86 1.44 -6.43
N HIS A 93 -1.21 0.52 -7.13
CA HIS A 93 -1.16 -0.91 -6.82
C HIS A 93 0.24 -1.25 -6.32
N VAL A 94 0.37 -1.52 -5.03
CA VAL A 94 1.65 -1.71 -4.35
C VAL A 94 1.72 -3.09 -3.72
N PRO A 95 2.64 -3.98 -4.14
CA PRO A 95 2.95 -5.19 -3.39
C PRO A 95 3.42 -4.86 -1.97
N LEU A 96 3.01 -5.66 -0.99
CA LEU A 96 3.33 -5.38 0.42
C LEU A 96 4.84 -5.23 0.67
N TYR A 97 5.67 -6.00 -0.04
CA TYR A 97 7.13 -5.92 0.07
C TYR A 97 7.73 -4.63 -0.50
N TRP A 98 7.01 -3.93 -1.39
CA TRP A 98 7.40 -2.62 -1.91
C TRP A 98 6.81 -1.45 -1.11
N LEU A 99 5.89 -1.71 -0.17
CA LEU A 99 5.22 -0.66 0.59
C LEU A 99 6.21 0.16 1.46
N CYS A 100 7.27 -0.48 1.94
CA CYS A 100 8.31 0.17 2.74
C CYS A 100 9.16 1.16 1.94
N GLU A 101 9.36 0.92 0.64
CA GLU A 101 10.04 1.84 -0.26
C GLU A 101 9.06 2.88 -0.78
N PHE A 102 7.86 2.47 -1.21
CA PHE A 102 6.85 3.37 -1.76
C PHE A 102 6.44 4.51 -0.83
N LYS A 103 6.53 4.32 0.51
CA LYS A 103 6.16 5.35 1.49
C LYS A 103 7.11 6.56 1.50
N ILE A 104 8.32 6.44 0.95
CA ILE A 104 9.30 7.52 0.84
C ILE A 104 9.81 7.58 -0.60
N ASP A 105 9.60 8.71 -1.27
CA ASP A 105 10.28 9.00 -2.54
C ASP A 105 11.49 9.92 -2.24
N THR A 106 12.48 9.90 -3.14
CA THR A 106 13.56 10.89 -3.12
C THR A 106 13.39 11.81 -4.31
N LEU A 107 13.82 13.07 -4.21
CA LEU A 107 13.76 14.03 -5.33
C LEU A 107 14.77 13.71 -6.46
N SER A 108 15.16 12.43 -6.58
CA SER A 108 16.30 11.93 -7.36
C SER A 108 17.65 12.51 -6.96
N ASP A 109 17.69 13.28 -5.87
CA ASP A 109 18.90 13.77 -5.20
C ASP A 109 19.43 12.77 -4.16
N TYR A 110 18.65 11.73 -3.84
CA TYR A 110 18.90 10.74 -2.77
C TYR A 110 19.08 11.36 -1.36
N GLU A 111 18.82 12.66 -1.22
CA GLU A 111 19.02 13.44 0.01
C GLU A 111 17.67 13.88 0.59
N THR A 112 16.79 14.42 -0.25
CA THR A 112 15.50 14.96 0.18
C THR A 112 14.44 13.86 0.15
N LYS A 113 14.05 13.40 1.33
CA LYS A 113 12.98 12.42 1.51
C LYS A 113 11.62 13.10 1.45
N ILE A 114 10.77 12.65 0.52
CA ILE A 114 9.36 13.02 0.44
C ILE A 114 8.52 11.89 1.03
N HIS A 115 7.74 12.21 2.05
CA HIS A 115 6.76 11.27 2.59
C HIS A 115 5.58 11.15 1.63
N VAL A 116 5.50 10.02 0.93
CA VAL A 116 4.49 9.74 -0.10
C VAL A 116 3.12 9.44 0.51
N ALA A 117 3.09 8.70 1.61
CA ALA A 117 1.83 8.21 2.18
C ALA A 117 0.80 9.32 2.50
N PRO A 118 1.18 10.50 3.03
CA PRO A 118 0.27 11.64 3.18
C PRO A 118 -0.18 12.27 1.85
N LEU A 119 0.54 12.09 0.76
CA LEU A 119 0.20 12.67 -0.54
C LEU A 119 -0.85 11.86 -1.28
N VAL A 120 -0.98 10.56 -0.98
CA VAL A 120 -2.02 9.69 -1.55
C VAL A 120 -3.40 10.10 -1.04
N LYS A 121 -4.21 10.68 -1.93
CA LYS A 121 -5.56 11.19 -1.60
C LYS A 121 -6.68 10.36 -2.20
N ASP A 122 -6.54 9.90 -3.43
CA ASP A 122 -7.57 9.07 -4.06
C ASP A 122 -7.60 7.65 -3.46
N SER A 123 -6.72 6.77 -3.92
CA SER A 123 -6.81 5.37 -3.51
C SER A 123 -5.50 4.59 -3.60
N ILE A 124 -5.34 3.58 -2.74
CA ILE A 124 -4.21 2.64 -2.78
C ILE A 124 -4.70 1.20 -2.59
N THR A 125 -4.18 0.30 -3.41
CA THR A 125 -4.35 -1.15 -3.29
C THR A 125 -3.04 -1.76 -2.81
N VAL A 126 -3.05 -2.40 -1.66
CA VAL A 126 -1.90 -3.13 -1.09
C VAL A 126 -2.09 -4.62 -1.33
N ILE A 127 -1.14 -5.23 -2.04
CA ILE A 127 -1.21 -6.63 -2.46
C ILE A 127 -0.39 -7.49 -1.49
N VAL A 128 -1.08 -8.29 -0.70
CA VAL A 128 -0.49 -9.27 0.21
C VAL A 128 -0.49 -10.63 -0.49
N SER A 129 0.68 -11.04 -0.94
CA SER A 129 0.91 -12.37 -1.51
C SER A 129 1.47 -13.32 -0.44
N PRO A 130 1.22 -14.64 -0.53
CA PRO A 130 1.88 -15.60 0.33
C PRO A 130 3.39 -15.48 0.13
N TYR A 131 4.12 -15.47 1.25
CA TYR A 131 5.56 -15.32 1.30
C TYR A 131 6.27 -16.26 0.32
N ASP A 132 7.13 -15.71 -0.54
CA ASP A 132 8.06 -16.50 -1.34
C ASP A 132 9.28 -16.82 -0.47
N PRO A 133 9.52 -18.09 -0.11
CA PRO A 133 10.70 -18.48 0.65
C PRO A 133 12.04 -18.23 -0.08
N ASN A 134 12.01 -17.89 -1.37
CA ASN A 134 13.19 -17.56 -2.16
C ASN A 134 13.49 -16.05 -2.24
N LEU A 135 12.61 -15.18 -1.75
CA LEU A 135 12.97 -13.79 -1.49
C LEU A 135 13.90 -13.81 -0.28
N ASP A 136 15.20 -13.76 -0.56
CA ASP A 136 16.26 -13.61 0.43
C ASP A 136 16.07 -12.21 1.05
N VAL A 137 15.23 -12.14 2.08
CA VAL A 137 15.07 -10.93 2.86
C VAL A 137 16.36 -10.79 3.64
N HIS A 138 17.34 -10.11 3.03
CA HIS A 138 18.47 -9.57 3.75
C HIS A 138 17.86 -8.77 4.92
N GLU A 139 18.03 -9.29 6.13
CA GLU A 139 17.88 -8.49 7.33
C GLU A 139 18.94 -7.41 7.21
N ASP A 140 18.61 -6.30 6.56
CA ASP A 140 19.41 -5.11 6.63
C ASP A 140 19.52 -4.78 8.12
N GLY A 141 20.77 -4.87 8.58
CA GLY A 141 21.12 -4.88 9.98
C GLY A 141 20.61 -3.64 10.68
N ASP A 142 19.68 -3.84 11.61
CA ASP A 142 19.78 -3.30 12.96
C ASP A 142 18.74 -4.04 13.83
N GLU A 143 19.09 -5.26 14.25
CA GLU A 143 18.63 -5.78 15.55
C GLU A 143 19.28 -4.96 16.68
N SER A 144 19.10 -3.65 16.66
CA SER A 144 19.34 -2.82 17.82
C SER A 144 18.09 -2.91 18.70
N ASP A 145 18.06 -3.96 19.51
CA ASP A 145 17.33 -4.07 20.78
C ASP A 145 15.80 -3.84 20.71
N SER A 146 15.11 -4.46 19.74
CA SER A 146 13.64 -4.38 19.59
C SER A 146 12.86 -5.26 20.58
N GLY A 147 13.32 -5.36 21.84
CA GLY A 147 12.55 -6.04 22.88
C GLY A 147 12.43 -7.56 22.67
N VAL A 148 13.44 -8.19 22.06
CA VAL A 148 13.59 -9.67 21.92
C VAL A 148 13.41 -10.40 23.26
N LYS A 149 13.53 -9.69 24.39
CA LYS A 149 13.35 -10.20 25.76
C LYS A 149 12.10 -9.69 26.48
N ASP A 150 11.20 -8.95 25.81
CA ASP A 150 10.00 -8.40 26.43
C ASP A 150 8.79 -9.33 26.20
N PRO A 151 8.35 -10.11 27.21
CA PRO A 151 7.16 -10.96 27.13
C PRO A 151 5.84 -10.18 26.99
N GLU A 152 5.85 -8.84 27.17
CA GLU A 152 4.71 -7.94 26.93
C GLU A 152 4.63 -7.44 25.49
N SER A 153 5.66 -7.67 24.66
CA SER A 153 5.67 -7.25 23.27
C SER A 153 4.63 -8.02 22.45
N VAL A 154 3.69 -7.27 21.87
CA VAL A 154 2.52 -7.78 21.12
C VAL A 154 2.93 -8.54 19.84
N HIS A 155 4.20 -8.45 19.44
CA HIS A 155 4.80 -9.17 18.32
C HIS A 155 4.80 -10.70 18.47
N TYR A 156 4.46 -11.24 19.66
CA TYR A 156 4.70 -12.66 19.97
C TYR A 156 3.52 -13.63 19.90
N ARG A 157 2.30 -13.21 19.53
CA ARG A 157 1.13 -14.08 19.80
C ARG A 157 0.43 -14.71 18.61
N HIS A 158 0.65 -14.29 17.36
CA HIS A 158 0.10 -14.97 16.17
C HIS A 158 1.09 -15.02 15.00
N GLY A 159 1.21 -16.21 14.39
CA GLY A 159 2.16 -16.51 13.33
C GLY A 159 3.61 -16.52 13.85
N THR A 160 4.07 -17.66 14.36
CA THR A 160 5.47 -17.80 14.84
C THR A 160 6.50 -17.83 13.72
N SER A 161 6.06 -17.88 12.46
CA SER A 161 6.94 -17.89 11.32
C SER A 161 7.54 -16.49 11.09
N LYS A 162 8.79 -16.46 10.60
CA LYS A 162 9.45 -15.22 10.16
C LYS A 162 8.57 -14.46 9.15
N ALA A 163 7.93 -15.18 8.24
CA ALA A 163 7.01 -14.66 7.24
C ALA A 163 5.80 -13.92 7.84
N ALA A 164 5.15 -14.48 8.87
CA ALA A 164 3.99 -13.85 9.51
C ALA A 164 4.37 -12.55 10.22
N ARG A 165 5.48 -12.54 10.97
CA ARG A 165 5.98 -11.33 11.65
C ARG A 165 6.37 -10.24 10.68
N TRP A 166 7.07 -10.61 9.61
CA TRP A 166 7.44 -9.68 8.54
C TRP A 166 6.19 -9.07 7.87
N THR A 167 5.20 -9.92 7.55
CA THR A 167 3.93 -9.48 6.93
C THR A 167 3.18 -8.52 7.85
N GLN A 168 3.05 -8.84 9.14
CA GLN A 168 2.40 -7.98 10.12
C GLN A 168 3.10 -6.62 10.23
N ARG A 169 4.44 -6.62 10.32
CA ARG A 169 5.25 -5.40 10.45
C ARG A 169 5.05 -4.47 9.25
N HIS A 170 5.13 -4.99 8.03
CA HIS A 170 4.96 -4.13 6.84
C HIS A 170 3.51 -3.75 6.59
N LEU A 171 2.55 -4.58 7.01
CA LEU A 171 1.14 -4.20 6.94
C LEU A 171 0.82 -3.00 7.85
N GLN A 172 1.64 -2.71 8.87
CA GLN A 172 1.52 -1.50 9.67
C GLN A 172 1.86 -0.22 8.89
N ASP A 173 2.62 -0.27 7.79
CA ASP A 173 2.87 0.92 6.97
C ASP A 173 1.58 1.46 6.31
N VAL A 174 0.53 0.63 6.21
CA VAL A 174 -0.79 1.06 5.74
C VAL A 174 -1.40 2.15 6.64
N PHE A 175 -1.01 2.23 7.92
CA PHE A 175 -1.49 3.27 8.83
C PHE A 175 -1.07 4.69 8.42
N LEU A 176 -0.06 4.84 7.56
CA LEU A 176 0.45 6.13 7.10
C LEU A 176 -0.45 6.79 6.05
N PHE A 177 -1.29 6.03 5.35
CA PHE A 177 -2.16 6.50 4.26
C PHE A 177 -3.44 7.17 4.78
N THR A 178 -3.28 8.11 5.70
CA THR A 178 -4.38 8.80 6.42
C THR A 178 -5.27 9.64 5.50
N ASN A 179 -4.70 10.18 4.42
CA ASN A 179 -5.40 11.05 3.48
C ASN A 179 -6.11 10.30 2.35
N ALA A 180 -5.86 8.99 2.19
CA ALA A 180 -6.52 8.19 1.17
C ALA A 180 -8.04 8.13 1.40
N GLN A 181 -8.82 8.24 0.33
CA GLN A 181 -10.27 8.04 0.36
C GLN A 181 -10.60 6.54 0.36
N HIS A 182 -9.83 5.74 -0.36
CA HIS A 182 -10.01 4.29 -0.44
C HIS A 182 -8.69 3.54 -0.24
N ILE A 183 -8.71 2.54 0.65
CA ILE A 183 -7.61 1.61 0.89
C ILE A 183 -8.14 0.22 0.60
N ILE A 184 -7.49 -0.52 -0.28
CA ILE A 184 -7.90 -1.86 -0.68
C ILE A 184 -6.80 -2.84 -0.30
N LEU A 185 -7.07 -3.71 0.65
CA LEU A 185 -6.16 -4.81 0.98
C LEU A 185 -6.53 -6.03 0.14
N VAL A 186 -5.62 -6.49 -0.72
CA VAL A 186 -5.84 -7.66 -1.58
C VAL A 186 -4.99 -8.83 -1.08
N LEU A 187 -5.64 -9.89 -0.62
CA LEU A 187 -5.00 -11.18 -0.37
C LEU A 187 -4.90 -11.92 -1.71
N ARG A 188 -3.75 -11.85 -2.37
CA ARG A 188 -3.52 -12.47 -3.67
C ARG A 188 -2.90 -13.85 -3.48
N GLY A 189 -3.43 -14.87 -4.14
CA GLY A 189 -2.84 -16.21 -4.09
C GLY A 189 -3.58 -17.21 -4.95
N ARG A 190 -3.20 -18.48 -4.92
CA ARG A 190 -3.97 -19.55 -5.57
C ARG A 190 -5.22 -19.89 -4.73
N GLY A 191 -5.93 -20.94 -5.14
CA GLY A 191 -7.05 -21.49 -4.37
C GLY A 191 -8.40 -20.93 -4.80
N VAL A 192 -9.25 -20.67 -3.82
CA VAL A 192 -10.66 -20.30 -3.97
C VAL A 192 -10.91 -18.89 -3.47
N THR A 193 -11.85 -18.19 -4.12
CA THR A 193 -12.09 -16.75 -3.85
C THR A 193 -12.62 -16.48 -2.45
N ASP A 194 -13.18 -17.48 -1.76
CA ASP A 194 -13.58 -17.36 -0.37
C ASP A 194 -12.41 -17.50 0.63
N GLY A 195 -11.22 -17.89 0.18
CA GLY A 195 -10.05 -18.04 1.04
C GLY A 195 -10.08 -19.28 1.95
N SER A 196 -10.91 -20.29 1.63
CA SER A 196 -10.94 -21.56 2.37
C SER A 196 -9.76 -22.48 2.08
N ASP A 197 -8.88 -22.13 1.13
CA ASP A 197 -7.61 -22.82 0.96
C ASP A 197 -6.68 -22.57 2.16
N LEU A 198 -5.91 -23.60 2.52
CA LEU A 198 -5.07 -23.61 3.73
C LEU A 198 -4.10 -22.42 3.79
N ALA A 199 -3.51 -22.04 2.65
CA ALA A 199 -2.53 -20.96 2.60
C ALA A 199 -3.18 -19.60 2.86
N THR A 200 -4.32 -19.31 2.22
CA THR A 200 -5.06 -18.07 2.46
C THR A 200 -5.63 -18.04 3.87
N HIS A 201 -6.16 -19.15 4.37
CA HIS A 201 -6.69 -19.24 5.72
C HIS A 201 -5.60 -18.99 6.79
N GLN A 202 -4.40 -19.54 6.60
CA GLN A 202 -3.24 -19.27 7.46
C GLN A 202 -2.83 -17.79 7.39
N MET A 203 -2.81 -17.18 6.20
CA MET A 203 -2.55 -15.75 6.05
C MET A 203 -3.58 -14.90 6.78
N ILE A 204 -4.88 -15.20 6.65
CA ILE A 204 -5.97 -14.52 7.37
C ILE A 204 -5.71 -14.56 8.87
N LYS A 205 -5.34 -15.72 9.41
CA LYS A 205 -4.94 -15.88 10.81
C LYS A 205 -3.77 -14.99 11.18
N ASP A 206 -2.71 -15.03 10.38
CA ASP A 206 -1.46 -14.31 10.65
C ASP A 206 -1.65 -12.79 10.65
N ILE A 207 -2.50 -12.24 9.77
CA ILE A 207 -2.72 -10.78 9.69
C ILE A 207 -3.93 -10.31 10.50
N SER A 208 -4.71 -11.23 11.09
CA SER A 208 -6.03 -10.97 11.68
C SER A 208 -6.04 -9.78 12.62
N TYR A 209 -5.04 -9.69 13.50
CA TYR A 209 -4.90 -8.62 14.48
C TYR A 209 -4.65 -7.25 13.83
N VAL A 210 -3.66 -7.14 12.94
CA VAL A 210 -3.32 -5.88 12.27
C VAL A 210 -4.51 -5.40 11.43
N VAL A 211 -5.21 -6.32 10.76
CA VAL A 211 -6.41 -5.99 9.98
C VAL A 211 -7.53 -5.45 10.87
N LYS A 212 -7.74 -5.98 12.09
CA LYS A 212 -8.71 -5.38 13.04
C LYS A 212 -8.36 -3.93 13.37
N LEU A 213 -7.08 -3.63 13.59
CA LEU A 213 -6.62 -2.27 13.88
C LEU A 213 -6.80 -1.35 12.66
N LEU A 214 -6.52 -1.84 11.44
CA LEU A 214 -6.76 -1.11 10.21
C LEU A 214 -8.24 -0.81 10.00
N ILE A 215 -9.12 -1.79 10.25
CA ILE A 215 -10.58 -1.61 10.23
C ILE A 215 -11.00 -0.55 11.25
N ALA A 216 -10.45 -0.58 12.46
CA ALA A 216 -10.77 0.41 13.49
C ALA A 216 -10.35 1.83 13.09
N LYS A 217 -9.20 1.97 12.42
CA LYS A 217 -8.68 3.27 11.96
C LYS A 217 -9.41 3.82 10.74
N PHE A 218 -9.61 3.00 9.73
CA PHE A 218 -10.06 3.43 8.41
C PHE A 218 -11.56 3.18 8.17
N GLY A 219 -12.19 2.32 8.96
CA GLY A 219 -13.62 2.03 8.90
C GLY A 219 -14.07 1.60 7.51
N ASN A 220 -14.94 2.41 6.89
CA ASN A 220 -15.50 2.15 5.56
C ASN A 220 -14.55 2.49 4.42
N LYS A 221 -13.43 3.20 4.69
CA LYS A 221 -12.41 3.47 3.68
C LYS A 221 -11.61 2.22 3.32
N LEU A 222 -11.59 1.22 4.21
CA LEU A 222 -10.85 -0.02 4.02
C LEU A 222 -11.75 -1.13 3.45
N ALA A 223 -11.40 -1.60 2.25
CA ALA A 223 -11.93 -2.81 1.64
C ALA A 223 -10.90 -3.95 1.76
N ILE A 224 -11.38 -5.19 1.88
CA ILE A 224 -10.52 -6.37 1.94
C ILE A 224 -11.04 -7.40 0.96
N ARG A 225 -10.16 -7.84 0.06
CA ARG A 225 -10.51 -8.71 -1.06
C ARG A 225 -9.58 -9.90 -1.14
N LYS A 226 -10.11 -11.04 -1.55
CA LYS A 226 -9.32 -12.21 -1.93
C LYS A 226 -9.34 -12.34 -3.45
N GLU A 227 -8.15 -12.33 -4.04
CA GLU A 227 -7.94 -12.43 -5.48
C GLU A 227 -7.17 -13.70 -5.84
N ILE A 228 -7.59 -14.35 -6.94
CA ILE A 228 -6.99 -15.59 -7.42
C ILE A 228 -5.98 -15.33 -8.53
N SER A 229 -4.71 -15.59 -8.24
CA SER A 229 -3.65 -15.60 -9.25
C SER A 229 -3.69 -16.91 -10.05
N ARG A 230 -3.84 -16.80 -11.37
CA ARG A 230 -3.86 -17.94 -12.31
C ARG A 230 -2.55 -18.06 -13.11
N GLY A 231 -1.40 -17.80 -12.48
CA GLY A 231 -0.09 -17.89 -13.18
C GLY A 231 0.05 -16.88 -14.34
N TYR A 232 1.16 -16.98 -15.09
CA TYR A 232 1.56 -16.03 -16.14
C TYR A 232 0.45 -15.76 -17.16
N GLY A 233 -0.19 -14.60 -17.03
CA GLY A 233 -1.21 -14.11 -17.93
C GLY A 233 -1.85 -12.86 -17.32
N HIS A 234 -1.63 -11.71 -17.93
CA HIS A 234 -2.37 -10.49 -17.66
C HIS A 234 -3.82 -10.70 -18.10
N SER A 235 -4.64 -11.23 -17.19
CA SER A 235 -6.08 -11.31 -17.34
C SER A 235 -6.68 -10.05 -16.73
N ASP A 236 -7.40 -9.27 -17.54
CA ASP A 236 -7.99 -7.97 -17.19
C ASP A 236 -9.03 -8.02 -16.05
N SER A 237 -9.40 -9.22 -15.58
CA SER A 237 -10.09 -9.38 -14.30
C SER A 237 -9.73 -10.70 -13.64
N LEU A 238 -8.91 -10.66 -12.59
CA LEU A 238 -8.69 -11.84 -11.76
C LEU A 238 -9.95 -12.11 -10.93
N PRO A 239 -10.37 -13.38 -10.75
CA PRO A 239 -11.48 -13.71 -9.88
C PRO A 239 -11.23 -13.16 -8.47
N CYS A 240 -12.18 -12.36 -7.99
CA CYS A 240 -12.04 -11.59 -6.77
C CYS A 240 -13.33 -11.67 -5.96
N ARG A 241 -13.21 -11.69 -4.63
CA ARG A 241 -14.34 -11.65 -3.70
C ARG A 241 -14.01 -10.72 -2.53
N ASP A 242 -14.99 -9.91 -2.14
CA ASP A 242 -14.92 -9.17 -0.88
C ASP A 242 -15.04 -10.15 0.29
N ILE A 243 -14.09 -10.06 1.22
CA ILE A 243 -14.00 -10.90 2.42
C ILE A 243 -13.89 -10.05 3.69
N ARG A 244 -14.18 -8.75 3.59
CA ARG A 244 -14.06 -7.82 4.73
C ARG A 244 -14.94 -8.24 5.90
N SER A 245 -16.08 -8.88 5.61
CA SER A 245 -17.02 -9.38 6.60
C SER A 245 -16.45 -10.48 7.50
N TYR A 246 -15.32 -11.10 7.14
CA TYR A 246 -14.65 -12.08 8.00
C TYR A 246 -14.19 -11.48 9.32
N TRP A 247 -13.89 -10.18 9.33
CA TRP A 247 -13.47 -9.46 10.53
C TRP A 247 -14.63 -8.84 11.33
N ASP A 248 -15.87 -9.00 10.86
CA ASP A 248 -17.02 -8.51 11.61
C ASP A 248 -17.26 -9.38 12.85
N PRO A 249 -17.77 -8.79 13.96
CA PRO A 249 -18.09 -9.56 15.16
C PRO A 249 -19.08 -10.69 14.85
N PRO A 250 -18.80 -11.95 15.22
CA PRO A 250 -19.70 -13.05 14.94
C PRO A 250 -21.02 -12.91 15.70
N LEU A 251 -22.14 -13.13 15.00
CA LEU A 251 -23.47 -13.20 15.61
C LEU A 251 -23.59 -14.44 16.51
N GLU A 252 -24.48 -14.40 17.51
CA GLU A 252 -24.69 -15.56 18.40
C GLU A 252 -25.18 -16.80 17.62
N THR A 253 -25.98 -16.59 16.58
CA THR A 253 -26.41 -17.66 15.66
C THR A 253 -25.23 -18.28 14.91
N ALA A 254 -24.24 -17.49 14.51
CA ALA A 254 -23.01 -18.00 13.90
C ALA A 254 -22.24 -18.90 14.87
N ARG A 255 -22.09 -18.49 16.14
CA ARG A 255 -21.46 -19.31 17.19
C ARG A 255 -22.19 -20.63 17.40
N GLN A 256 -23.51 -20.58 17.42
CA GLN A 256 -24.35 -21.76 17.61
C GLN A 256 -24.20 -22.74 16.44
N ASN A 257 -24.20 -22.22 15.20
CA ASN A 257 -23.98 -23.02 13.99
C ASN A 257 -22.58 -23.66 13.98
N VAL A 258 -21.54 -22.95 14.44
CA VAL A 258 -20.18 -23.51 14.54
C VAL A 258 -20.16 -24.69 15.53
N ARG A 259 -20.78 -24.52 16.71
CA ARG A 259 -20.90 -25.60 17.72
C ARG A 259 -21.70 -26.81 17.21
N GLN A 260 -22.64 -26.58 16.31
CA GLN A 260 -23.50 -27.62 15.72
C GLN A 260 -22.94 -28.23 14.43
N GLY A 261 -21.84 -27.69 13.89
CA GLY A 261 -21.25 -28.15 12.62
C GLY A 261 -22.06 -27.76 11.38
N THR A 262 -22.93 -26.75 11.47
CA THR A 262 -23.82 -26.28 10.39
C THR A 262 -23.44 -24.89 9.85
N ALA A 263 -22.34 -24.31 10.34
CA ALA A 263 -21.88 -22.99 9.95
C ALA A 263 -21.38 -22.93 8.50
N THR A 264 -21.58 -21.77 7.87
CA THR A 264 -20.87 -21.43 6.63
C THR A 264 -19.39 -21.16 6.90
N PHE A 265 -18.55 -21.21 5.87
CA PHE A 265 -17.12 -20.90 6.02
C PHE A 265 -16.89 -19.51 6.63
N GLU A 266 -17.63 -18.50 6.16
CA GLU A 266 -17.56 -17.13 6.70
C GLU A 266 -17.86 -17.08 8.21
N GLN A 267 -18.90 -17.79 8.66
CA GLN A 267 -19.24 -17.87 10.09
C GLN A 267 -18.16 -18.55 10.92
N VAL A 268 -17.51 -19.59 10.36
CA VAL A 268 -16.36 -20.25 11.01
C VAL A 268 -15.22 -19.25 11.17
N VAL A 269 -14.83 -18.57 10.09
CA VAL A 269 -13.71 -17.61 10.10
C VAL A 269 -13.98 -16.44 11.05
N GLN A 270 -15.20 -15.91 11.11
CA GLN A 270 -15.56 -14.84 12.06
C GLN A 270 -15.34 -15.25 13.52
N VAL A 271 -15.77 -16.46 13.88
CA VAL A 271 -15.57 -17.01 15.24
C VAL A 271 -14.09 -17.24 15.52
N GLU A 272 -13.35 -17.78 14.55
CA GLU A 272 -11.91 -18.00 14.69
C GLU A 272 -11.12 -16.70 14.83
N ILE A 273 -11.37 -15.70 13.98
CA ILE A 273 -10.74 -14.37 14.08
C ILE A 273 -11.02 -13.73 15.43
N GLU A 274 -12.23 -13.87 15.96
CA GLU A 274 -12.53 -13.39 17.31
C GLU A 274 -11.67 -14.09 18.37
N GLU A 275 -11.62 -15.43 18.37
CA GLU A 275 -10.82 -16.18 19.34
C GLU A 275 -9.32 -15.90 19.20
N TRP A 276 -8.80 -15.80 17.98
CA TRP A 276 -7.43 -15.41 17.69
C TRP A 276 -7.12 -14.04 18.30
N THR A 277 -7.97 -13.05 18.07
CA THR A 277 -7.69 -11.68 18.49
C THR A 277 -8.10 -11.38 19.95
N ARG A 278 -8.71 -12.32 20.67
CA ARG A 278 -9.22 -12.15 22.04
C ARG A 278 -8.13 -11.86 23.08
N VAL A 279 -6.92 -12.36 22.86
CA VAL A 279 -5.79 -12.24 23.79
C VAL A 279 -4.97 -10.95 23.64
N PHE A 280 -5.37 -10.05 22.72
CA PHE A 280 -4.62 -8.84 22.43
C PHE A 280 -5.14 -7.63 23.23
N PRO A 281 -4.27 -6.81 23.84
CA PRO A 281 -4.70 -5.61 24.55
C PRO A 281 -5.42 -4.65 23.61
N GLN A 282 -6.62 -4.21 24.00
CA GLN A 282 -7.43 -3.25 23.23
C GLN A 282 -6.78 -1.85 23.12
N ASN A 283 -5.68 -1.61 23.85
CA ASN A 283 -5.15 -0.27 24.14
C ASN A 283 -3.96 0.16 23.24
N TRP A 284 -3.57 -0.64 22.23
CA TRP A 284 -2.42 -0.30 21.37
C TRP A 284 -2.67 0.84 20.36
N GLY A 285 -3.94 1.18 20.10
CA GLY A 285 -4.29 2.34 19.26
C GLY A 285 -3.70 3.66 19.77
N GLN A 286 -3.52 3.81 21.09
CA GLN A 286 -2.89 4.98 21.70
C GLN A 286 -1.35 4.97 21.61
N TRP A 287 -0.74 3.82 21.32
CA TRP A 287 0.71 3.67 21.26
C TRP A 287 1.24 3.89 19.84
N MET A 288 0.54 3.41 18.80
CA MET A 288 0.92 3.67 17.41
C MET A 288 0.78 5.15 17.00
N GLU A 289 -0.13 5.92 17.61
CA GLU A 289 -0.14 7.39 17.41
C GLU A 289 1.14 8.06 17.91
N ARG A 290 1.81 7.50 18.93
CA ARG A 290 3.07 8.07 19.45
C ARG A 290 4.28 7.72 18.58
N GLU A 291 4.34 6.53 18.01
CA GLU A 291 5.49 6.14 17.18
C GLU A 291 5.43 6.63 15.74
N MET A 292 4.25 6.87 15.17
CA MET A 292 4.12 7.48 13.83
C MET A 292 4.29 9.01 13.82
N LEU A 293 4.43 9.65 14.99
CA LEU A 293 4.64 11.09 15.16
C LEU A 293 6.10 11.45 15.51
N ILE A 294 7.03 10.48 15.44
CA ILE A 294 8.47 10.70 15.61
C ILE A 294 9.17 10.56 14.26
#